data_AF-A0AAV7FPG6-F1
#
_entry.id   AF-A0AAV7FPG6-F1
#
_cell.length_a   1.000
_cell.length_b   1.000
_cell.length_c   1.000
_cell.angle_alpha   90.00
_cell.angle_beta   90.00
_cell.angle_gamma   90.00
#
_symmetry.space_group_name_H-M   'P 1'
#
loop_
_entity.id
_entity.type
_entity.pdbx_description
1 polymer ?
#
loop_
_entity_poly.entity_id
_entity_poly.type
_entity_poly.pdbx_seq_one_letter_code
_entity_poly.pdbx_strand_id
1 'polypeptide(L)'
;MLNLPDINTLHYEKHYLSRYMDKEYLFKNEAKSRSKLSPSRVIEEFKKSVAFKIIVQDEVQEARDLIYHVEVKALELEYMEEGFIRGFLKGVRLVQRKTRAEIEGLTLI
;
A
#
# COMPACT_ATOMS: atom_id res chain seq x y z
N MET A 1 15.84 8.59 -7.81
CA MET A 1 16.04 8.99 -6.40
C MET A 1 15.25 8.00 -5.55
N LEU A 2 15.93 7.21 -4.71
CA LEU A 2 15.26 6.34 -3.75
C LEU A 2 14.82 7.22 -2.57
N ASN A 3 13.51 7.45 -2.43
CA ASN A 3 12.96 8.20 -1.30
C ASN A 3 13.19 7.37 -0.04
N LEU A 4 13.99 7.88 0.91
CA LEU A 4 14.14 7.22 2.20
C LEU A 4 12.79 7.22 2.92
N PRO A 5 12.36 6.08 3.48
CA PRO A 5 11.14 6.03 4.28
C PRO A 5 11.27 6.93 5.51
N ASP A 6 10.19 7.64 5.84
CA ASP A 6 10.10 8.49 7.02
C ASP A 6 10.41 7.69 8.31
N ILE A 7 10.98 8.35 9.30
CA ILE A 7 11.34 7.81 10.61
C ILE A 7 10.12 7.15 11.29
N ASN A 8 8.91 7.71 11.09
CA ASN A 8 7.69 7.11 11.62
C ASN A 8 7.34 5.78 10.93
N THR A 9 7.55 5.68 9.61
CA THR A 9 7.37 4.44 8.84
C THR A 9 8.35 3.36 9.30
N LEU A 10 9.61 3.73 9.52
CA LEU A 10 10.64 2.85 10.09
C LEU A 10 10.30 2.38 11.50
N HIS A 11 9.74 3.24 12.34
CA HIS A 11 9.28 2.87 13.68
C HIS A 11 8.09 1.91 13.64
N TYR A 12 7.14 2.13 12.72
CA TYR A 12 6.00 1.25 12.52
C TYR A 12 6.45 -0.14 12.06
N GLU A 13 7.31 -0.22 11.05
CA GLU A 13 7.88 -1.49 10.56
C GLU A 13 8.66 -2.23 11.66
N LYS A 14 9.48 -1.52 12.44
CA LYS A 14 10.22 -2.11 13.55
C LYS A 14 9.30 -2.71 14.60
N HIS A 15 8.24 -1.99 15.00
CA HIS A 15 7.26 -2.50 15.96
C HIS A 15 6.41 -3.64 15.41
N TYR A 16 6.13 -3.61 14.11
CA TYR A 16 5.41 -4.69 13.43
C TYR A 16 6.26 -5.97 13.36
N LEU A 17 7.51 -5.85 12.89
CA LEU A 17 8.45 -6.96 12.79
C LEU A 17 8.80 -7.55 14.17
N SER A 18 8.99 -6.71 15.20
CA SER A 18 9.21 -7.19 16.57
C SER A 18 8.04 -8.03 17.06
N ARG A 19 6.80 -7.56 16.86
CA ARG A 19 5.59 -8.31 17.25
C ARG A 19 5.44 -9.60 16.44
N TYR A 20 5.84 -9.60 15.17
CA TYR A 20 5.82 -10.79 14.33
C TYR A 20 6.83 -11.84 14.80
N MET A 21 8.07 -11.41 15.08
CA MET A 21 9.14 -12.28 15.59
C MET A 21 8.80 -12.87 16.96
N ASP A 22 8.20 -12.08 17.86
CA ASP A 22 7.75 -12.56 19.17
C ASP A 22 6.63 -13.60 19.03
N LYS A 23 5.66 -13.38 18.14
CA LYS A 23 4.59 -14.34 17.83
C LYS A 23 5.12 -15.63 17.21
N GLU A 24 6.08 -15.54 16.29
CA GLU A 24 6.69 -16.70 15.63
C GLU A 24 7.53 -17.54 16.61
N TYR A 25 8.28 -16.88 17.51
CA TYR A 25 9.04 -17.53 18.57
C TYR A 25 8.12 -18.24 19.57
N LEU A 26 7.03 -17.58 19.98
CA LEU A 26 6.02 -18.18 20.87
C LEU A 26 5.36 -19.41 20.22
N PHE A 27 5.00 -19.32 18.94
CA PHE A 27 4.40 -20.42 18.18
C PHE A 27 5.33 -21.64 18.07
N LYS A 28 6.62 -21.42 17.80
CA LYS A 28 7.63 -22.51 17.72
C LYS A 28 7.86 -23.19 19.07
N ASN A 29 7.82 -22.44 20.17
CA ASN A 29 7.97 -22.99 21.52
C ASN A 29 6.70 -23.74 21.98
N GLU A 30 5.52 -23.24 21.64
CA GLU A 30 4.26 -23.94 21.91
C GLU A 30 4.15 -25.25 21.11
N ALA A 31 4.56 -25.26 19.83
CA ALA A 31 4.56 -26.46 19.00
C ALA A 31 5.40 -27.63 19.58
N LYS A 32 6.51 -27.32 20.28
CA LYS A 32 7.33 -28.31 21.00
C LYS A 32 6.61 -28.93 22.21
N SER A 33 5.64 -28.24 22.79
CA SER A 33 4.86 -28.71 23.96
C SER A 33 3.61 -29.53 23.59
N ARG A 34 3.22 -29.54 22.30
CA ARG A 34 1.97 -30.16 21.82
C ARG A 34 1.93 -31.69 21.88
N SER A 35 3.06 -32.37 22.09
CA SER A 35 3.13 -33.85 22.16
C SER A 35 2.46 -34.47 23.39
N LYS A 36 1.98 -33.65 24.34
CA LYS A 36 1.33 -34.10 25.59
C LYS A 36 -0.05 -33.46 25.84
N LEU A 37 -0.68 -32.91 24.80
CA LEU A 37 -1.96 -32.21 24.98
C LEU A 37 -3.15 -33.16 24.96
N SER A 38 -4.06 -32.97 25.91
CA SER A 38 -5.34 -33.65 25.90
C SER A 38 -6.17 -33.20 24.68
N PRO A 39 -7.08 -34.05 24.16
CA PRO A 39 -7.91 -33.70 23.00
C PRO A 39 -8.67 -32.37 23.14
N SER A 40 -9.15 -32.05 24.36
CA SER A 40 -9.82 -30.79 24.65
C SER A 40 -8.91 -29.57 24.44
N ARG A 41 -7.63 -29.67 24.82
CA ARG A 41 -6.68 -28.56 24.67
C ARG A 41 -6.24 -28.37 23.21
N VAL A 42 -6.17 -29.46 22.43
CA VAL A 42 -5.94 -29.39 20.97
C VAL A 42 -7.08 -28.65 20.27
N ILE A 43 -8.34 -28.89 20.68
CA ILE A 43 -9.52 -28.19 20.12
C ILE A 43 -9.48 -26.69 20.44
N GLU A 44 -9.08 -26.31 21.66
CA GLU A 44 -8.94 -24.89 22.02
C GLU A 44 -7.82 -24.20 21.25
N GLU A 45 -6.66 -24.84 21.09
CA GLU A 45 -5.56 -24.29 20.29
C GLU A 45 -5.94 -24.13 18.81
N PHE A 46 -6.70 -25.09 18.26
CA PHE A 46 -7.24 -24.98 16.91
C PHE A 46 -8.20 -23.79 16.78
N LYS A 47 -9.14 -23.61 17.72
CA LYS A 47 -10.04 -22.44 17.74
C LYS A 47 -9.26 -21.12 17.80
N LYS A 48 -8.20 -21.06 18.61
CA LYS A 48 -7.30 -19.89 18.68
C LYS A 48 -6.59 -19.64 17.34
N SER A 49 -6.12 -20.69 16.66
CA SER A 49 -5.46 -20.53 15.35
C SER A 49 -6.44 -20.06 14.27
N VAL A 50 -7.70 -20.51 14.30
CA VAL A 50 -8.75 -20.06 13.38
C VAL A 50 -9.08 -18.59 13.62
N ALA A 51 -9.24 -18.17 14.88
CA ALA A 51 -9.47 -16.77 15.22
C ALA A 51 -8.29 -15.88 14.78
N PHE A 52 -7.05 -16.32 15.02
CA PHE A 52 -5.86 -15.62 14.55
C PHE A 52 -5.82 -15.50 13.01
N LYS A 53 -6.17 -16.57 12.30
CA LYS A 53 -6.24 -16.55 10.84
C LYS A 53 -7.25 -15.52 10.33
N ILE A 54 -8.44 -15.45 10.93
CA ILE A 54 -9.46 -14.46 10.55
C ILE A 54 -8.93 -13.04 10.73
N ILE A 55 -8.35 -12.73 11.89
CA ILE A 55 -7.78 -11.41 12.18
C ILE A 55 -6.72 -11.01 11.15
N VAL A 56 -5.79 -11.91 10.84
CA VAL A 56 -4.75 -11.64 9.84
C VAL A 56 -5.35 -11.45 8.45
N GLN A 57 -6.39 -12.20 8.08
CA GLN A 57 -7.07 -12.04 6.81
C GLN A 57 -7.78 -10.69 6.71
N ASP A 58 -8.43 -10.24 7.79
CA ASP A 58 -9.10 -8.95 7.85
C ASP A 58 -8.10 -7.79 7.73
N GLU A 59 -7.00 -7.82 8.49
CA GLU A 59 -5.93 -6.80 8.40
C GLU A 59 -5.29 -6.75 6.99
N VAL A 60 -5.07 -7.91 6.38
CA VAL A 60 -4.53 -7.99 5.00
C VAL A 60 -5.53 -7.42 3.99
N GLN A 61 -6.83 -7.67 4.17
CA GLN A 61 -7.84 -7.13 3.28
C GLN A 61 -7.95 -5.60 3.42
N GLU A 62 -7.94 -5.08 4.64
CA GLU A 62 -7.93 -3.63 4.89
C GLU A 62 -6.71 -2.95 4.25
N ALA A 63 -5.52 -3.54 4.41
CA ALA A 63 -4.31 -3.02 3.77
C ALA A 63 -4.41 -3.02 2.23
N ARG A 64 -5.00 -4.06 1.63
CA ARG A 64 -5.24 -4.13 0.18
C ARG A 64 -6.20 -3.05 -0.30
N ASP A 65 -7.29 -2.83 0.43
CA ASP A 65 -8.28 -1.82 0.10
C ASP A 65 -7.68 -0.40 0.16
N LEU A 66 -6.81 -0.15 1.16
CA LEU A 66 -6.07 1.10 1.27
C LEU A 66 -5.11 1.32 0.09
N ILE A 67 -4.32 0.29 -0.28
CA ILE A 67 -3.42 0.36 -1.43
C ILE A 67 -4.20 0.67 -2.70
N TYR A 68 -5.29 -0.06 -2.95
CA TYR A 68 -6.14 0.16 -4.10
C TYR A 68 -6.70 1.59 -4.13
N HIS A 69 -7.17 2.10 -2.99
CA HIS A 69 -7.70 3.47 -2.92
C HIS A 69 -6.65 4.53 -3.23
N VAL A 70 -5.43 4.37 -2.71
CA VAL A 70 -4.31 5.30 -2.95
C VAL A 70 -3.88 5.24 -4.42
N GLU A 71 -3.68 4.04 -4.97
CA GLU A 71 -3.26 3.86 -6.36
C GLU A 71 -4.29 4.36 -7.36
N VAL A 72 -5.59 4.06 -7.14
CA VAL A 72 -6.66 4.54 -8.02
C VAL A 72 -6.76 6.06 -7.99
N LYS A 73 -6.72 6.69 -6.81
CA LYS A 73 -6.76 8.15 -6.73
C LYS A 73 -5.54 8.83 -7.34
N ALA A 74 -4.35 8.24 -7.17
CA ALA A 74 -3.14 8.74 -7.80
C ALA A 74 -3.25 8.66 -9.33
N LEU A 75 -3.75 7.54 -9.85
CA LEU A 75 -3.96 7.34 -11.29
C LEU A 75 -5.01 8.30 -11.86
N GLU A 76 -6.13 8.50 -11.17
CA GLU A 76 -7.16 9.47 -11.59
C GLU A 76 -6.60 10.89 -11.68
N LEU A 77 -5.77 11.29 -10.73
CA LEU A 77 -5.11 12.59 -10.73
C LEU A 77 -4.15 12.73 -11.92
N GLU A 78 -3.32 11.73 -12.17
CA GLU A 78 -2.38 11.70 -13.30
C GLU A 78 -3.14 11.83 -14.64
N TYR A 79 -4.22 11.08 -14.83
CA TYR A 79 -5.08 11.18 -16.02
C TYR A 79 -5.70 12.57 -16.18
N MET A 80 -6.14 13.20 -15.08
CA MET A 80 -6.67 14.56 -15.12
C MET A 80 -5.59 15.59 -15.51
N GLU A 81 -4.39 15.47 -14.95
CA GLU A 81 -3.25 16.33 -15.28
C GLU A 81 -2.83 16.17 -16.74
N GLU A 82 -2.70 14.94 -17.23
CA GLU A 82 -2.41 14.67 -18.64
C GLU A 82 -3.51 15.24 -19.57
N GLY A 83 -4.78 15.05 -19.20
CA GLY A 83 -5.92 15.60 -19.93
C GLY A 83 -5.87 17.13 -20.00
N PHE A 84 -5.54 17.78 -18.88
CA PHE A 84 -5.37 19.22 -18.78
C PHE A 84 -4.21 19.72 -19.66
N ILE A 85 -3.01 19.14 -19.52
CA ILE A 85 -1.83 19.50 -20.31
C ILE A 85 -2.12 19.35 -21.80
N ARG A 86 -2.74 18.23 -22.20
CA ARG A 86 -3.12 17.97 -23.59
C ARG A 86 -4.12 18.99 -24.12
N GLY A 87 -5.12 19.36 -23.32
CA GLY A 87 -6.10 20.39 -23.66
C GLY A 87 -5.46 21.76 -23.84
N PHE A 88 -4.61 22.15 -22.88
CA PHE A 88 -3.85 23.39 -22.91
C PHE A 88 -2.98 23.51 -24.17
N LEU A 89 -2.17 22.50 -24.48
CA LEU A 89 -1.31 22.48 -25.67
C LEU A 89 -2.09 22.53 -26.99
N LYS A 90 -3.32 21.99 -27.04
CA LYS A 90 -4.20 22.15 -28.21
C LYS A 90 -4.66 23.60 -28.36
N GLY A 91 -5.05 24.24 -27.25
CA GLY A 91 -5.43 25.66 -27.22
C GLY A 91 -4.30 26.57 -27.70
N VAL A 92 -3.09 26.38 -27.16
CA VAL A 92 -1.86 27.09 -27.56
C VAL A 92 -1.62 26.97 -29.07
N ARG A 93 -1.64 25.74 -29.60
CA ARG A 93 -1.46 25.51 -31.05
C ARG A 93 -2.54 26.16 -31.91
N LEU A 94 -3.79 26.19 -31.44
CA LEU A 94 -4.88 26.86 -32.14
C LEU A 94 -4.67 28.38 -32.20
N VAL A 95 -4.22 28.99 -31.10
CA VAL A 95 -3.91 30.41 -31.03
C VAL A 95 -2.75 30.75 -31.95
N GLN A 96 -1.65 30.00 -31.90
CA GLN A 96 -0.48 30.18 -32.78
C GLN A 96 -0.88 30.14 -34.26
N ARG A 97 -1.70 29.17 -34.67
CA ARG A 97 -2.21 29.08 -36.05
C ARG A 97 -3.03 30.30 -36.47
N LYS A 98 -3.84 30.86 -35.56
CA LYS A 98 -4.68 32.03 -35.84
C LYS A 98 -3.91 33.35 -35.88
N THR A 99 -2.94 33.51 -34.98
CA THR A 99 -2.22 34.79 -34.80
C THR A 99 -0.88 34.85 -35.52
N ARG A 100 -0.36 33.72 -36.04
CA ARG A 100 1.00 33.60 -36.62
C ARG A 100 2.12 34.11 -35.70
N ALA A 101 1.84 34.25 -34.41
CA ALA A 101 2.80 34.67 -33.40
C ALA A 101 3.29 33.44 -32.62
N GLU A 102 4.59 33.37 -32.37
CA GLU A 102 5.16 32.46 -31.38
C GLU A 102 4.79 32.97 -29.98
N ILE A 103 4.45 32.05 -29.08
CA ILE A 103 4.16 32.38 -27.69
C ILE A 103 5.44 32.11 -26.91
N GLU A 104 6.10 33.17 -26.44
CA GLU A 104 7.30 33.09 -25.61
C GLU A 104 7.04 32.24 -24.35
N GLY A 105 7.95 31.31 -24.05
CA GLY A 105 7.85 30.39 -22.90
C GLY A 105 7.15 29.05 -23.17
N LEU A 106 6.62 28.83 -24.37
CA LEU A 106 5.99 27.57 -24.79
C LEU A 106 6.69 26.91 -26.00
N THR A 107 7.90 27.34 -26.30
CA THR A 107 8.77 26.72 -27.30
C THR A 107 9.11 25.30 -26.83
N LEU A 108 8.47 24.30 -27.44
CA LEU A 108 8.80 22.90 -27.26
C LEU A 108 10.27 22.68 -27.65
N ILE A 109 11.05 22.13 -26.72
CA ILE A 109 12.31 21.43 -27.01
C ILE A 109 11.96 20.13 -27.74
#